data_AF-A0A957JNT7-F1
#
_entry.id   AF-A0A957JNT7-F1
#
_cell.length_a   1.000
_cell.length_b   1.000
_cell.length_c   1.000
_cell.angle_alpha   90.00
_cell.angle_beta   90.00
_cell.angle_gamma   90.00
#
_symmetry.space_group_name_H-M   'P 1'
#
loop_
_entity.id
_entity.type
_entity.pdbx_description
1 polymer ?
#
loop_
_entity_poly.entity_id
_entity_poly.type
_entity_poly.pdbx_seq_one_letter_code
_entity_poly.pdbx_strand_id
1 'polypeptide(L)'
;MADLHNILRLQSYENRTKTGRPSATVTRKVANYLAYGRGRPAQQQQREPRGIWLDQNNQVRAHDEVIAWVEQEGKAQRYTHQLILSVKDEWLTPEAYNRALAAGGDFFSKWRLMAHTDTSYSHAHAIAFGDKQIRFKSDSFRDWWLTVREALETEREAALAQRTAVPEQALDQELVSEATIQQSLSLQAKLATLEPQHDAEAVWGLEW
;
A
#
# COMPACT_ATOMS: atom_id res chain seq x y z
N MET A 1 13.95 26.73 4.69
CA MET A 1 13.13 25.81 3.89
C MET A 1 13.05 24.52 4.69
N ALA A 2 11.85 24.04 5.02
CA ALA A 2 11.70 22.78 5.75
C ALA A 2 12.35 21.65 4.96
N ASP A 3 13.04 20.74 5.65
CA ASP A 3 13.52 19.50 5.04
C ASP A 3 12.30 18.71 4.57
N LEU A 4 12.08 18.66 3.26
CA LEU A 4 11.01 17.87 2.69
C LEU A 4 11.42 16.39 2.75
N HIS A 5 10.54 15.58 3.33
CA HIS A 5 10.76 14.15 3.54
C HIS A 5 10.25 13.33 2.36
N ASN A 6 9.63 13.98 1.37
CA ASN A 6 9.11 13.32 0.19
C ASN A 6 10.00 13.49 -1.05
N ILE A 7 9.85 12.54 -1.97
CA ILE A 7 10.48 12.52 -3.29
C ILE A 7 9.36 12.33 -4.33
N LEU A 8 9.27 13.27 -5.28
CA LEU A 8 8.47 13.14 -6.49
C LEU A 8 9.40 13.23 -7.72
N ARG A 9 9.55 12.11 -8.42
CA ARG A 9 10.32 12.02 -9.67
C ARG A 9 9.41 11.72 -10.85
N LEU A 10 9.76 12.28 -11.99
CA LEU A 10 9.09 12.02 -13.27
C LEU A 10 10.13 11.53 -14.27
N GLN A 11 9.80 10.48 -15.01
CA GLN A 11 10.53 10.00 -16.17
C GLN A 11 9.58 9.94 -17.36
N SER A 12 10.04 10.40 -18.52
CA SER A 12 9.22 10.39 -19.74
C SER A 12 9.87 9.53 -20.81
N TYR A 13 9.06 8.71 -21.47
CA TYR A 13 9.46 7.84 -22.56
C TYR A 13 8.66 8.18 -23.80
N GLU A 14 9.30 8.26 -24.95
CA GLU A 14 8.58 8.42 -26.21
C GLU A 14 8.04 7.06 -26.68
N ASN A 15 6.76 7.02 -27.02
CA ASN A 15 6.06 5.83 -27.44
C ASN A 15 6.24 5.55 -28.93
N ARG A 16 7.50 5.52 -29.37
CA ARG A 16 7.86 5.28 -30.76
C ARG A 16 9.00 4.27 -30.85
N THR A 17 8.98 3.49 -31.91
CA THR A 17 10.14 2.69 -32.33
C THR A 17 11.30 3.60 -32.75
N LYS A 18 12.50 3.04 -32.91
CA LYS A 18 13.67 3.76 -33.47
C LYS A 18 13.40 4.37 -34.85
N THR A 19 12.47 3.78 -35.61
CA THR A 19 12.03 4.28 -36.93
C THR A 19 10.83 5.22 -36.85
N GLY A 20 10.45 5.67 -35.66
CA GLY A 20 9.37 6.66 -35.45
C GLY A 20 7.95 6.11 -35.49
N ARG A 21 7.71 4.80 -35.70
CA ARG A 21 6.35 4.22 -35.67
C ARG A 21 5.79 4.16 -34.24
N PRO A 22 4.50 4.46 -33.99
CA PRO A 22 3.88 4.31 -32.67
C PRO A 22 4.11 2.93 -32.06
N SER A 23 4.44 2.86 -30.77
CA SER A 23 4.69 1.59 -30.09
C SER A 23 4.46 1.68 -28.58
N ALA A 24 3.79 0.66 -28.05
CA ALA A 24 3.59 0.44 -26.62
C ALA A 24 4.65 -0.50 -25.98
N THR A 25 5.74 -0.82 -26.67
CA THR A 25 6.74 -1.76 -26.11
C THR A 25 7.32 -1.26 -24.79
N VAL A 26 7.66 0.03 -24.72
CA VAL A 26 8.22 0.62 -23.49
C VAL A 26 7.18 0.66 -22.38
N THR A 27 5.93 1.04 -22.67
CA THR A 27 4.86 1.13 -21.68
C THR A 27 4.56 -0.20 -21.05
N ARG A 28 4.42 -1.26 -21.87
CA ARG A 28 4.24 -2.62 -21.36
C ARG A 28 5.41 -3.07 -20.49
N LYS A 29 6.64 -2.75 -20.91
CA LYS A 29 7.83 -3.10 -20.14
C LYS A 29 7.82 -2.41 -18.78
N VAL A 30 7.42 -1.14 -18.72
CA VAL A 30 7.25 -0.40 -17.45
C VAL A 30 6.17 -1.07 -16.59
N ALA A 31 4.96 -1.28 -17.11
CA ALA A 31 3.87 -1.90 -16.35
C ALA A 31 4.23 -3.29 -15.80
N ASN A 32 4.85 -4.15 -16.59
CA ASN A 32 5.31 -5.47 -16.13
C ASN A 32 6.43 -5.37 -15.10
N TYR A 33 7.36 -4.42 -15.27
CA TYR A 33 8.44 -4.20 -14.31
C TYR A 33 7.89 -3.75 -12.95
N LEU A 34 6.89 -2.87 -12.95
CA LEU A 34 6.24 -2.43 -11.72
C LEU A 34 5.56 -3.60 -11.02
N ALA A 35 4.71 -4.35 -11.75
CA ALA A 35 3.99 -5.48 -11.19
C ALA A 35 4.90 -6.63 -10.71
N TYR A 36 5.92 -7.02 -11.48
CA TYR A 36 6.64 -8.30 -11.27
C TYR A 36 8.15 -8.16 -11.04
N GLY A 37 8.65 -6.93 -10.98
CA GLY A 37 10.08 -6.64 -10.84
C GLY A 37 10.87 -6.96 -12.11
N ARG A 38 12.20 -7.12 -11.99
CA ARG A 38 13.09 -7.39 -13.13
C ARG A 38 12.94 -8.83 -13.63
N GLY A 39 12.86 -9.02 -14.95
CA GLY A 39 12.84 -10.34 -15.57
C GLY A 39 12.47 -10.32 -17.05
N ARG A 40 12.44 -11.50 -17.67
CA ARG A 40 11.79 -11.69 -18.98
C ARG A 40 10.27 -11.82 -18.76
N PRO A 41 9.41 -11.40 -19.70
CA PRO A 41 7.95 -11.44 -19.54
C PRO A 41 7.40 -12.81 -19.10
N ALA A 42 7.85 -13.89 -19.74
CA ALA A 42 7.40 -15.24 -19.40
C ALA A 42 7.76 -15.67 -17.96
N GLN A 43 8.84 -15.14 -17.39
CA GLN A 43 9.23 -15.40 -15.99
C GLN A 43 8.52 -14.46 -15.02
N GLN A 44 8.21 -13.23 -15.45
CA GLN A 44 7.49 -12.25 -14.66
C GLN A 44 6.04 -12.69 -14.41
N GLN A 45 5.37 -13.22 -15.42
CA GLN A 45 3.98 -13.69 -15.34
C GLN A 45 3.77 -14.89 -14.41
N GLN A 46 4.84 -15.58 -14.01
CA GLN A 46 4.78 -16.69 -13.03
C GLN A 46 4.89 -16.21 -11.58
N ARG A 47 5.14 -14.91 -11.36
CA ARG A 47 5.28 -14.32 -10.03
C ARG A 47 3.97 -13.66 -9.61
N GLU A 48 3.74 -13.63 -8.32
CA GLU A 48 2.71 -12.77 -7.76
C GLU A 48 3.04 -11.28 -7.99
N PRO A 49 2.04 -10.44 -8.30
CA PRO A 49 2.22 -9.00 -8.33
C PRO A 49 2.73 -8.46 -6.99
N ARG A 50 3.63 -7.47 -7.05
CA ARG A 50 4.26 -6.82 -5.89
C ARG A 50 3.35 -5.84 -5.15
N GLY A 51 2.12 -5.67 -5.64
CA GLY A 51 1.12 -4.76 -5.09
C GLY A 51 -0.18 -4.82 -5.89
N ILE A 52 -1.11 -3.93 -5.55
CA ILE A 52 -2.37 -3.74 -6.27
C ILE A 52 -2.25 -2.58 -7.25
N TRP A 53 -2.96 -2.67 -8.38
CA TRP A 53 -3.15 -1.53 -9.27
C TRP A 53 -4.38 -0.74 -8.86
N LEU A 54 -4.23 0.56 -8.71
CA LEU A 54 -5.33 1.50 -8.57
C LEU A 54 -5.42 2.39 -9.81
N ASP A 55 -6.64 2.75 -10.20
CA ASP A 55 -6.87 3.90 -11.08
C ASP A 55 -6.95 5.21 -10.31
N GLN A 56 -7.12 6.33 -11.02
CA GLN A 56 -7.20 7.67 -10.43
C GLN A 56 -8.35 7.85 -9.44
N ASN A 57 -9.34 6.96 -9.44
CA ASN A 57 -10.50 6.98 -8.56
C ASN A 57 -10.39 5.96 -7.41
N ASN A 58 -9.19 5.43 -7.14
CA ASN A 58 -8.94 4.35 -6.18
C ASN A 58 -9.65 3.02 -6.51
N GLN A 59 -10.08 2.80 -7.76
CA GLN A 59 -10.64 1.50 -8.13
C GLN A 59 -9.52 0.51 -8.43
N VAL A 60 -9.62 -0.68 -7.82
CA VAL A 60 -8.69 -1.77 -8.08
C VAL A 60 -8.83 -2.24 -9.53
N ARG A 61 -7.71 -2.36 -10.23
CA ARG A 61 -7.63 -2.86 -11.61
C ARG A 61 -6.86 -4.17 -11.64
N ALA A 62 -7.31 -5.12 -12.45
CA ALA A 62 -6.51 -6.32 -12.70
C ALA A 62 -5.27 -5.96 -13.54
N HIS A 63 -4.17 -6.71 -13.38
CA HIS A 63 -2.94 -6.41 -14.12
C HIS A 63 -3.16 -6.49 -15.64
N ASP A 64 -3.91 -7.48 -16.12
CA ASP A 64 -4.20 -7.64 -17.55
C ASP A 64 -5.00 -6.46 -18.12
N GLU A 65 -5.90 -5.87 -17.33
CA GLU A 65 -6.60 -4.64 -17.71
C GLU A 65 -5.64 -3.46 -17.83
N VAL A 66 -4.68 -3.36 -16.91
CA VAL A 66 -3.65 -2.33 -16.96
C VAL A 66 -2.76 -2.54 -18.19
N ILE A 67 -2.41 -3.78 -18.54
CA ILE A 67 -1.66 -4.10 -19.76
C ILE A 67 -2.42 -3.68 -21.01
N ALA A 68 -3.71 -4.04 -21.12
CA ALA A 68 -4.54 -3.64 -22.25
C ALA A 68 -4.63 -2.10 -22.35
N TRP A 69 -4.82 -1.43 -21.22
CA TRP A 69 -4.87 0.03 -21.16
C TRP A 69 -3.55 0.69 -21.60
N VAL A 70 -2.40 0.25 -21.11
CA VAL A 70 -1.09 0.83 -21.51
C VAL A 70 -0.72 0.49 -22.96
N GLU A 71 -1.26 -0.59 -23.53
CA GLU A 71 -1.12 -0.90 -24.94
C GLU A 71 -1.91 0.06 -25.83
N GLN A 72 -3.15 0.38 -25.43
CA GLN A 72 -4.00 1.33 -26.12
C GLN A 72 -3.42 2.75 -26.02
N GLU A 73 -3.22 3.25 -24.81
CA GLU A 73 -2.71 4.61 -24.59
C GLU A 73 -1.28 4.77 -25.12
N GLY A 74 -0.44 3.74 -24.97
CA GLY A 74 0.91 3.75 -25.52
C GLY A 74 0.99 3.82 -27.04
N LYS A 75 -0.07 3.47 -27.78
CA LYS A 75 -0.13 3.69 -29.23
C LYS A 75 -0.80 5.00 -29.60
N ALA A 76 -1.73 5.48 -28.76
CA ALA A 76 -2.48 6.70 -28.98
C ALA A 76 -1.71 7.98 -28.63
N GLN A 77 -0.89 7.92 -27.58
CA GLN A 77 -0.24 9.08 -26.97
C GLN A 77 1.25 9.11 -27.29
N ARG A 78 1.80 10.30 -27.54
CA ARG A 78 3.23 10.41 -27.89
C ARG A 78 4.18 10.00 -26.76
N TYR A 79 3.83 10.28 -25.51
CA TYR A 79 4.69 10.02 -24.36
C TYR A 79 3.99 9.22 -23.27
N THR A 80 4.81 8.46 -22.56
CA THR A 80 4.47 7.81 -21.30
C THR A 80 5.27 8.45 -20.19
N HIS A 81 4.57 8.79 -19.12
CA HIS A 81 5.09 9.44 -17.95
C HIS A 81 5.06 8.44 -16.79
N GLN A 82 6.23 8.04 -16.33
CA GLN A 82 6.38 7.26 -15.10
C GLN A 82 6.70 8.22 -13.97
N LEU A 83 5.87 8.18 -12.93
CA LEU A 83 6.07 8.91 -11.70
C LEU A 83 6.55 7.97 -10.60
N ILE A 84 7.41 8.47 -9.73
CA ILE A 84 7.82 7.81 -8.50
C ILE A 84 7.53 8.76 -7.35
N LEU A 85 6.66 8.33 -6.45
CA LEU A 85 6.27 9.04 -5.23
C LEU A 85 6.83 8.26 -4.04
N SER A 86 7.54 8.91 -3.15
CA SER A 86 8.08 8.27 -1.94
C SER A 86 8.09 9.25 -0.79
N VAL A 87 7.92 8.75 0.42
CA VAL A 87 8.06 9.51 1.65
C VAL A 87 9.08 8.79 2.54
N LYS A 88 9.91 9.55 3.25
CA LYS A 88 10.86 9.00 4.21
C LYS A 88 10.15 8.59 5.48
N ASP A 89 10.69 7.54 6.10
CA ASP A 89 10.41 7.09 7.45
C ASP A 89 8.98 6.65 7.72
N GLU A 90 8.12 6.63 6.70
CA GLU A 90 6.73 6.21 6.84
C GLU A 90 6.19 5.44 5.64
N TRP A 91 5.13 4.69 5.90
CA TRP A 91 4.45 3.86 4.93
C TRP A 91 3.06 4.43 4.63
N LEU A 92 2.86 4.89 3.41
CA LEU A 92 1.55 5.33 2.94
C LEU A 92 0.82 4.18 2.25
N THR A 93 -0.50 4.15 2.40
CA THR A 93 -1.33 3.23 1.61
C THR A 93 -1.32 3.64 0.14
N PRO A 94 -1.62 2.72 -0.80
CA PRO A 94 -1.77 3.07 -2.21
C PRO A 94 -2.72 4.25 -2.45
N GLU A 95 -3.83 4.31 -1.71
CA GLU A 95 -4.85 5.35 -1.81
C GLU A 95 -4.34 6.72 -1.33
N ALA A 96 -3.48 6.75 -0.31
CA ALA A 96 -2.85 7.98 0.16
C ALA A 96 -1.90 8.57 -0.90
N TYR A 97 -1.09 7.74 -1.54
CA TYR A 97 -0.30 8.19 -2.71
C TYR A 97 -1.20 8.69 -3.84
N ASN A 98 -2.34 8.03 -4.06
CA ASN A 98 -3.27 8.38 -5.12
C ASN A 98 -3.96 9.73 -4.86
N ARG A 99 -4.39 9.99 -3.61
CA ARG A 99 -4.93 11.30 -3.19
C ARG A 99 -3.88 12.40 -3.34
N ALA A 100 -2.64 12.14 -2.93
CA ALA A 100 -1.57 13.12 -3.10
C ALA A 100 -1.31 13.45 -4.57
N LEU A 101 -1.35 12.45 -5.46
CA LEU A 101 -1.21 12.68 -6.89
C LEU A 101 -2.41 13.47 -7.47
N ALA A 102 -3.63 13.15 -7.03
CA ALA A 102 -4.85 13.84 -7.45
C ALA A 102 -4.90 15.31 -6.97
N ALA A 103 -4.23 15.66 -5.87
CA ALA A 103 -4.14 17.04 -5.37
C ALA A 103 -3.47 17.98 -6.38
N GLY A 104 -2.63 17.47 -7.28
CA GLY A 104 -2.06 18.25 -8.38
C GLY A 104 -3.08 18.70 -9.44
N GLY A 105 -4.34 18.26 -9.37
CA GLY A 105 -5.39 18.60 -10.33
C GLY A 105 -5.20 17.93 -11.69
N ASP A 106 -5.69 18.58 -12.75
CA ASP A 106 -5.86 17.98 -14.08
C ASP A 106 -4.58 17.87 -14.92
N PHE A 107 -3.39 17.98 -14.31
CA PHE A 107 -2.12 17.86 -15.04
C PHE A 107 -2.00 16.49 -15.75
N PHE A 108 -2.53 15.44 -15.11
CA PHE A 108 -2.79 14.14 -15.73
C PHE A 108 -4.26 13.78 -15.53
N SER A 109 -4.98 13.45 -16.60
CA SER A 109 -6.41 13.12 -16.52
C SER A 109 -6.69 11.67 -16.11
N LYS A 110 -5.74 10.76 -16.39
CA LYS A 110 -5.83 9.33 -16.08
C LYS A 110 -4.45 8.81 -15.73
N TRP A 111 -4.40 7.92 -14.73
CA TRP A 111 -3.19 7.19 -14.39
C TRP A 111 -3.50 5.82 -13.80
N ARG A 112 -2.48 4.97 -13.72
CA ARG A 112 -2.50 3.71 -12.96
C ARG A 112 -1.36 3.72 -11.96
N LEU A 113 -1.68 3.48 -10.70
CA LEU A 113 -0.75 3.54 -9.58
C LEU A 113 -0.58 2.17 -8.93
N MET A 114 0.65 1.84 -8.53
CA MET A 114 0.97 0.69 -7.71
C MET A 114 1.98 1.11 -6.64
N ALA A 115 1.64 0.86 -5.38
CA ALA A 115 2.58 1.04 -4.27
C ALA A 115 3.37 -0.24 -4.01
N HIS A 116 4.61 -0.07 -3.58
CA HIS A 116 5.50 -1.14 -3.18
C HIS A 116 5.96 -0.93 -1.74
N THR A 117 5.95 -2.01 -0.97
CA THR A 117 6.42 -2.09 0.42
C THR A 117 7.56 -3.09 0.58
N ASP A 118 7.97 -3.76 -0.50
CA ASP A 118 9.01 -4.79 -0.51
C ASP A 118 10.44 -4.22 -0.68
N THR A 119 10.63 -2.93 -0.37
CA THR A 119 11.94 -2.27 -0.38
C THR A 119 12.14 -1.45 0.90
N SER A 120 13.37 -0.98 1.17
CA SER A 120 13.68 -0.23 2.40
C SER A 120 12.85 1.04 2.61
N TYR A 121 12.28 1.61 1.53
CA TYR A 121 11.42 2.78 1.59
C TYR A 121 10.13 2.52 0.82
N SER A 122 9.00 2.82 1.46
CA SER A 122 7.71 2.78 0.78
C SER A 122 7.71 3.78 -0.38
N HIS A 123 7.18 3.34 -1.51
CA HIS A 123 7.05 4.20 -2.68
C HIS A 123 5.95 3.70 -3.60
N ALA A 124 5.31 4.62 -4.30
CA ALA A 124 4.39 4.33 -5.38
C ALA A 124 4.96 4.71 -6.74
N HIS A 125 4.61 3.91 -7.73
CA HIS A 125 4.80 4.24 -9.12
C HIS A 125 3.45 4.56 -9.75
N ALA A 126 3.39 5.61 -10.55
CA ALA A 126 2.24 5.87 -11.39
C ALA A 126 2.63 5.93 -12.87
N ILE A 127 1.77 5.41 -13.74
CA ILE A 127 1.89 5.53 -15.19
C ILE A 127 0.79 6.46 -15.67
N ALA A 128 1.15 7.51 -16.38
CA ALA A 128 0.26 8.43 -17.06
C ALA A 128 0.74 8.66 -18.51
N PHE A 129 -0.09 9.31 -19.32
CA PHE A 129 0.18 9.54 -20.74
C PHE A 129 -0.10 10.97 -21.17
N GLY A 130 0.50 11.38 -22.28
CA GLY A 130 0.21 12.65 -22.93
C GLY A 130 0.97 12.85 -24.23
N ASP A 131 0.56 13.85 -25.00
CA ASP A 131 1.18 14.17 -26.29
C ASP A 131 2.40 15.10 -26.20
N LYS A 132 2.59 15.73 -25.04
CA LYS A 132 3.66 16.71 -24.82
C LYS A 132 4.75 16.13 -23.93
N GLN A 133 5.99 16.38 -24.31
CA GLN A 133 7.09 16.18 -23.39
C GLN A 133 6.99 17.21 -22.27
N ILE A 134 6.95 16.74 -21.03
CA ILE A 134 6.91 17.60 -19.85
C ILE A 134 8.27 18.29 -19.70
N ARG A 135 8.23 19.62 -19.57
CA ARG A 135 9.43 20.44 -19.37
C ARG A 135 9.56 20.74 -17.88
N PHE A 136 10.59 20.19 -17.23
CA PHE A 136 10.83 20.39 -15.79
C PHE A 136 10.94 21.86 -15.34
N LYS A 137 11.28 22.77 -16.25
CA LYS A 137 11.42 24.21 -15.96
C LYS A 137 10.16 25.02 -16.22
N SER A 138 9.04 24.42 -16.66
CA SER A 138 7.80 25.18 -16.85
C SER A 138 7.12 25.45 -15.52
N ASP A 139 6.59 26.66 -15.35
CA ASP A 139 5.88 27.06 -14.14
C ASP A 139 4.71 26.12 -13.84
N SER A 140 3.94 25.74 -14.87
CA SER A 140 2.83 24.78 -14.72
C SER A 140 3.25 23.42 -14.16
N PHE A 141 4.43 22.91 -14.50
CA PHE A 141 4.92 21.65 -13.96
C PHE A 141 5.45 21.84 -12.55
N ARG A 142 6.15 22.94 -12.30
CA ARG A 142 6.66 23.29 -10.98
C ARG A 142 5.52 23.45 -9.97
N ASP A 143 4.46 24.17 -10.34
CA ASP A 143 3.30 24.40 -9.47
C ASP A 143 2.59 23.08 -9.16
N TRP A 144 2.27 22.28 -10.18
CA TRP A 144 1.75 20.93 -10.02
C TRP A 144 2.63 20.07 -9.09
N TRP A 145 3.95 20.09 -9.33
CA TRP A 145 4.91 19.30 -8.56
C TRP A 145 4.96 19.74 -7.09
N LEU A 146 4.92 21.05 -6.82
CA LEU A 146 4.88 21.57 -5.46
C LEU A 146 3.59 21.14 -4.74
N THR A 147 2.43 21.24 -5.39
CA THR A 147 1.15 20.82 -4.82
C THR A 147 1.12 19.34 -4.47
N VAL A 148 1.60 18.46 -5.36
CA VAL A 148 1.67 17.01 -5.07
C VAL A 148 2.64 16.73 -3.92
N ARG A 149 3.77 17.43 -3.84
CA ARG A 149 4.74 17.25 -2.74
C ARG A 149 4.20 17.71 -1.40
N GLU A 150 3.45 18.80 -1.36
CA GLU A 150 2.77 19.27 -0.16
C GLU A 150 1.73 18.24 0.31
N ALA A 151 0.91 17.74 -0.62
CA ALA A 151 -0.06 16.70 -0.30
C ALA A 151 0.58 15.39 0.19
N LEU A 152 1.75 15.00 -0.33
CA LEU A 152 2.51 13.86 0.19
C LEU A 152 2.98 14.05 1.64
N GLU A 153 3.38 15.26 2.03
CA GLU A 153 3.71 15.54 3.44
C GLU A 153 2.45 15.50 4.31
N THR A 154 1.34 16.05 3.85
CA THR A 154 0.06 15.99 4.59
C THR A 154 -0.38 14.54 4.85
N GLU A 155 -0.31 13.68 3.83
CA GLU A 155 -0.64 12.25 3.97
C GLU A 155 0.34 11.53 4.93
N ARG A 156 1.62 11.90 4.91
CA ARG A 156 2.63 11.38 5.85
C ARG A 156 2.35 11.82 7.29
N GLU A 157 2.07 13.09 7.51
CA GLU A 157 1.74 13.62 8.84
C GLU A 157 0.46 12.96 9.39
N ALA A 158 -0.55 12.76 8.53
CA ALA A 158 -1.76 12.03 8.91
C ALA A 158 -1.47 10.57 9.28
N ALA A 159 -0.61 9.88 8.54
CA ALA A 159 -0.19 8.50 8.85
C ALA A 159 0.59 8.43 10.18
N LEU A 160 1.52 9.37 10.42
CA LEU A 160 2.25 9.50 11.69
C LEU A 160 1.30 9.72 12.87
N ALA A 161 0.34 10.63 12.72
CA ALA A 161 -0.63 10.93 13.75
C ALA A 161 -1.50 9.70 14.07
N GLN A 162 -1.98 8.98 13.06
CA GLN A 162 -2.77 7.75 13.25
C GLN A 162 -1.97 6.64 13.94
N ARG A 163 -0.69 6.48 13.58
CA ARG A 163 0.19 5.49 14.21
C ARG A 163 0.51 5.83 15.66
N THR A 164 0.73 7.11 15.97
CA THR A 164 1.00 7.60 17.33
C THR A 164 -0.27 7.62 18.18
N ALA A 165 -1.44 7.78 17.55
CA ALA A 165 -2.75 7.79 18.21
C ALA A 165 -3.34 6.39 18.45
N VAL A 166 -2.62 5.29 18.14
CA VAL A 166 -2.98 3.96 18.67
C VAL A 166 -2.90 4.05 20.20
N PRO A 167 -4.03 4.05 20.92
CA PRO A 167 -4.03 4.41 22.32
C PRO A 167 -3.52 3.24 23.17
N GLU A 168 -2.90 3.57 24.30
CA GLU A 168 -2.69 2.74 25.50
C GLU A 168 -3.88 1.84 25.88
N GLN A 169 -5.09 2.09 25.36
CA GLN A 169 -6.29 1.29 25.57
C GLN A 169 -6.21 -0.16 25.03
N ALA A 170 -5.32 -0.45 24.08
CA ALA A 170 -5.08 -1.84 23.65
C ALA A 170 -4.25 -2.63 24.69
N LEU A 171 -3.32 -1.96 25.39
CA LEU A 171 -2.56 -2.57 26.48
C LEU A 171 -3.43 -2.84 27.70
N ASP A 172 -4.37 -1.94 28.02
CA ASP A 172 -5.29 -2.14 29.14
C ASP A 172 -6.31 -3.26 28.88
N GLN A 173 -6.79 -3.44 27.65
CA GLN A 173 -7.73 -4.53 27.34
C GLN A 173 -7.05 -5.92 27.38
N GLU A 174 -5.80 -6.02 26.97
CA GLU A 174 -5.04 -7.28 27.04
C GLU A 174 -4.71 -7.63 28.51
N LEU A 175 -4.25 -6.65 29.31
CA LEU A 175 -4.02 -6.81 30.74
C LEU A 175 -5.28 -7.14 31.55
N VAL A 176 -6.42 -6.51 31.22
CA VAL A 176 -7.71 -6.81 31.87
C VAL A 176 -8.21 -8.20 31.45
N SER A 177 -7.99 -8.61 30.21
CA SER A 177 -8.37 -9.95 29.74
C SER A 177 -7.54 -11.06 30.41
N GLU A 178 -6.22 -10.87 30.54
CA GLU A 178 -5.32 -11.81 31.24
C GLU A 178 -5.63 -11.87 32.75
N ALA A 179 -5.90 -10.72 33.38
CA ALA A 179 -6.29 -10.66 34.80
C ALA A 179 -7.64 -11.35 35.04
N THR A 180 -8.60 -11.20 34.13
CA THR A 180 -9.92 -11.87 34.24
C THR A 180 -9.80 -13.38 34.07
N ILE A 181 -8.94 -13.83 33.14
CA ILE A 181 -8.67 -15.26 32.93
C ILE A 181 -7.99 -15.86 34.17
N GLN A 182 -6.96 -15.21 34.71
CA GLN A 182 -6.28 -15.61 35.95
C GLN A 182 -7.24 -15.69 37.15
N GLN A 183 -8.12 -14.69 37.30
CA GLN A 183 -9.10 -14.67 38.39
C GLN A 183 -10.13 -15.80 38.25
N SER A 184 -10.62 -16.07 37.04
CA SER A 184 -11.54 -17.18 36.75
C SER A 184 -10.93 -18.56 37.02
N LEU A 185 -9.65 -18.76 36.67
CA LEU A 185 -8.90 -19.99 36.94
C LEU A 185 -8.67 -20.19 38.44
N SER A 186 -8.39 -19.11 39.19
CA SER A 186 -8.24 -19.19 40.65
C SER A 186 -9.55 -19.56 41.36
N LEU A 187 -10.70 -19.08 40.85
CA LEU A 187 -12.02 -19.40 41.38
C LEU A 187 -12.42 -20.85 41.08
N GLN A 188 -12.12 -21.35 39.88
CA GLN A 188 -12.34 -22.76 39.53
C GLN A 188 -11.47 -23.70 40.38
N ALA A 189 -10.20 -23.36 40.61
CA ALA A 189 -9.33 -24.13 41.49
C ALA A 189 -9.83 -24.17 42.94
N LYS A 190 -10.36 -23.04 43.46
CA LYS A 190 -10.96 -22.97 44.79
C LYS A 190 -12.25 -23.79 44.91
N LEU A 191 -13.08 -23.80 43.86
CA LEU A 191 -14.29 -24.64 43.81
C LEU A 191 -13.94 -26.14 43.77
N ALA A 192 -12.90 -26.54 43.04
CA ALA A 192 -12.44 -27.93 42.99
C ALA A 192 -11.87 -28.42 44.33
N THR A 193 -11.33 -27.52 45.17
CA THR A 193 -10.87 -27.85 46.53
C THR A 193 -11.97 -27.84 47.59
N LEU A 194 -13.19 -27.45 47.23
CA LEU A 194 -14.36 -27.39 48.13
C LEU A 194 -15.35 -28.54 47.91
N GLU A 195 -15.03 -29.53 47.07
CA GLU A 195 -15.78 -30.78 47.04
C GLU A 195 -15.58 -31.53 48.38
N PRO A 196 -16.65 -31.79 49.15
CA PRO A 196 -16.55 -32.52 50.40
C PRO A 196 -16.27 -33.99 50.12
N GLN A 197 -15.21 -34.51 50.76
CA GLN A 197 -15.10 -35.92 51.10
C GLN A 197 -16.31 -36.30 51.95
N HIS A 198 -17.30 -36.98 51.35
CA HIS A 198 -18.28 -37.78 52.09
C HIS A 198 -18.66 -39.00 51.25
N ASP A 199 -17.70 -39.91 51.13
CA ASP A 199 -17.98 -41.34 51.01
C ASP A 199 -17.35 -42.04 52.21
N ALA A 200 -18.13 -42.97 52.77
CA ALA A 200 -17.79 -44.04 53.72
C ALA A 200 -18.26 -43.85 55.18
N GLU A 201 -19.46 -44.39 55.47
CA GLU A 201 -19.62 -45.26 56.62
C GLU A 201 -20.31 -46.56 56.19
N ALA A 202 -19.50 -47.60 55.98
CA ALA A 202 -19.92 -48.99 55.88
C ALA A 202 -19.06 -49.80 56.87
N VAL A 203 -19.55 -50.01 58.10
CA VAL A 203 -18.97 -50.96 59.06
C VAL A 203 -20.00 -51.13 60.21
N TRP A 204 -20.44 -52.28 60.74
CA TRP A 204 -20.06 -53.71 60.83
C TRP A 204 -21.39 -54.53 60.96
N GLY A 205 -21.57 -55.76 60.49
CA GLY A 205 -21.01 -57.01 61.04
C GLY A 205 -21.96 -57.71 62.05
N LEU A 206 -22.62 -58.80 61.61
CA LEU A 206 -23.37 -59.90 62.30
C LEU A 206 -23.33 -60.05 63.84
N GLU A 207 -24.45 -60.50 64.45
CA GLU A 207 -24.63 -61.91 64.95
C GLU A 207 -25.95 -62.15 65.75
N TRP A 208 -26.47 -63.39 65.60
CA TRP A 208 -27.58 -64.16 66.24
C TRP A 208 -29.04 -63.74 66.05
#